data_AF-A0A1F7FIL2-F1
#
_entry.id   AF-A0A1F7FIL2-F1
#
_cell.length_a   1.000
_cell.length_b   1.000
_cell.length_c   1.000
_cell.angle_alpha   90.00
_cell.angle_beta   90.00
_cell.angle_gamma   90.00
#
_symmetry.space_group_name_H-M   'P 1'
#
loop_
_entity.id
_entity.type
_entity.pdbx_description
1 polymer ?
#
loop_
_entity_poly.entity_id
_entity_poly.type
_entity_poly.pdbx_seq_one_letter_code
_entity_poly.pdbx_strand_id
1 'polypeptide(L)'
;MKKILRFLIALAVPCLCANVTDGPLFLDGFENANPFAGWEIISPDPVETWALVETRTASSGAKCLRLVPGNLHILIKRTLMPVHAASVAKGFYFSFDFKIDKASITAGPSGPLWGTLLSCVMSGSWPLYGNPTVLIEKQGSDLFLKMLMRQKHGDMPLTIPPDPVVRVAPDRWHALSVFVSIRDSVLIDSLFYDDRCIGAGTRRFIVMPAMIEKIELGQERKDGLPVSSICFDNVSISAKRTVNTQPANLMTLRPDRGNNPVFSVGDTLYLDFIVNPMTRNDYIDLNFRLTSFEGSKLDRYGVLDKKRNLVFSLYDSARVPYKDQEGLNSWGAVSKDAIALRSYPFTTLLMDAYYFNPRNGEGTIALRINKDFEPGRWEINACMVHTGQSNDAQVLPSLSFYIKPRYPKLRLLIGLAAGLISLVIVSMVYTRRSVVKDTALKGDLSDIVLKIDDFLANNYANNDLSHEDIAKHVFLSKPHTNMLYKRSQGISPMQKLRDIRMQKACELLLSTEKSISDIGFAVGFQDQNNFLRSFKKSIGFSPSDYRKTRKNQPR
;
A
#
# COMPACT_ATOMS: atom_id res chain seq x y z
N MET A 1 -46.47 -1.99 -58.54
CA MET A 1 -45.95 -2.60 -57.30
C MET A 1 -44.67 -1.96 -56.75
N LYS A 2 -43.54 -1.87 -57.48
CA LYS A 2 -42.29 -1.26 -56.94
C LYS A 2 -42.39 0.22 -56.50
N LYS A 3 -43.25 1.03 -57.13
CA LYS A 3 -43.52 2.42 -56.69
C LYS A 3 -44.42 2.51 -55.44
N ILE A 4 -45.35 1.56 -55.28
CA ILE A 4 -46.25 1.49 -54.12
C ILE A 4 -45.50 0.95 -52.89
N LEU A 5 -44.55 0.03 -53.07
CA LEU A 5 -43.68 -0.46 -52.01
C LEU A 5 -42.70 0.61 -51.48
N ARG A 6 -42.21 1.51 -52.35
CA ARG A 6 -41.43 2.69 -51.93
C ARG A 6 -42.27 3.73 -51.18
N PHE A 7 -43.56 3.84 -51.51
CA PHE A 7 -44.48 4.75 -50.82
C PHE A 7 -44.93 4.20 -49.46
N LEU A 8 -45.10 2.86 -49.34
CA LEU A 8 -45.48 2.21 -48.09
C LEU A 8 -44.33 2.10 -47.07
N ILE A 9 -43.07 1.97 -47.51
CA ILE A 9 -41.90 2.04 -46.61
C ILE A 9 -41.71 3.46 -46.04
N ALA A 10 -42.16 4.50 -46.75
CA ALA A 10 -42.15 5.89 -46.26
C ALA A 10 -43.28 6.20 -45.25
N LEU A 11 -44.29 5.33 -45.12
CA LEU A 11 -45.47 5.53 -44.27
C LEU A 11 -45.49 4.70 -42.98
N ALA A 12 -44.52 3.78 -42.78
CA ALA A 12 -44.52 2.84 -41.66
C ALA A 12 -43.34 3.01 -40.67
N VAL A 13 -42.57 4.09 -40.78
CA VAL A 13 -41.57 4.46 -39.77
C VAL A 13 -42.00 5.81 -39.21
N PRO A 14 -42.05 6.02 -37.88
CA PRO A 14 -42.25 7.35 -37.35
C PRO A 14 -41.12 8.22 -37.89
N CYS A 15 -41.45 9.15 -38.78
CA CYS A 15 -40.56 10.25 -39.10
C CYS A 15 -40.23 10.92 -37.76
N LEU A 16 -39.03 10.66 -37.23
CA LEU A 16 -38.35 11.63 -36.38
C LEU A 16 -38.03 12.84 -37.26
N CYS A 17 -39.07 13.61 -37.60
CA CYS A 17 -38.93 15.06 -37.67
C CYS A 17 -38.66 15.52 -36.24
N ALA A 18 -37.45 15.23 -35.75
CA ALA A 18 -37.01 15.68 -34.46
C ALA A 18 -36.92 17.20 -34.54
N ASN A 19 -37.88 17.87 -33.91
CA ASN A 19 -37.61 19.16 -33.31
C ASN A 19 -36.27 19.02 -32.59
N VAL A 20 -35.33 19.93 -32.90
CA VAL A 20 -34.00 19.97 -32.31
C VAL A 20 -34.18 20.13 -30.81
N THR A 21 -34.18 19.01 -30.11
CA THR A 21 -33.93 18.95 -28.67
C THR A 21 -32.41 19.01 -28.51
N ASP A 22 -31.92 19.67 -27.45
CA ASP A 22 -30.48 19.84 -27.20
C ASP A 22 -29.74 18.52 -26.89
N GLY A 23 -30.43 17.37 -26.89
CA GLY A 23 -29.90 16.05 -26.56
C GLY A 23 -29.37 15.25 -27.76
N PRO A 24 -28.68 14.12 -27.51
CA PRO A 24 -28.19 13.24 -28.57
C PRO A 24 -29.35 12.57 -29.32
N LEU A 25 -29.22 12.45 -30.64
CA LEU A 25 -30.14 11.68 -31.51
C LEU A 25 -30.13 10.19 -31.14
N PHE A 26 -28.98 9.70 -30.69
CA PHE A 26 -28.79 8.35 -30.18
C PHE A 26 -27.74 8.39 -29.07
N LEU A 27 -27.97 7.65 -27.98
CA LEU A 27 -27.02 7.44 -26.91
C LEU A 27 -27.22 6.03 -26.36
N ASP A 28 -26.14 5.28 -26.21
CA ASP A 28 -26.15 3.95 -25.61
C ASP A 28 -24.85 3.69 -24.84
N GLY A 29 -24.98 3.56 -23.52
CA GLY A 29 -23.91 3.13 -22.62
C GLY A 29 -24.04 1.65 -22.23
N PHE A 30 -24.86 0.86 -22.92
CA PHE A 30 -25.03 -0.59 -22.72
C PHE A 30 -25.50 -1.02 -21.31
N GLU A 31 -26.06 -0.11 -20.53
CA GLU A 31 -26.54 -0.39 -19.16
C GLU A 31 -27.84 -1.20 -19.12
N ASN A 32 -28.62 -1.15 -20.20
CA ASN A 32 -29.93 -1.79 -20.29
C ASN A 32 -29.88 -3.32 -20.11
N ALA A 33 -31.03 -3.92 -19.77
CA ALA A 33 -31.15 -5.37 -19.65
C ALA A 33 -30.92 -6.09 -21.00
N ASN A 34 -31.34 -5.47 -22.10
CA ASN A 34 -30.95 -5.88 -23.45
C ASN A 34 -29.95 -4.85 -24.03
N PRO A 35 -28.65 -5.13 -24.02
CA PRO A 35 -27.58 -4.24 -24.52
C PRO A 35 -27.62 -4.07 -26.04
N PHE A 36 -28.30 -4.95 -26.77
CA PHE A 36 -28.38 -4.95 -28.24
C PHE A 36 -29.66 -4.29 -28.74
N ALA A 37 -30.47 -3.72 -27.85
CA ALA A 37 -31.71 -3.06 -28.22
C ALA A 37 -31.43 -1.90 -29.19
N GLY A 38 -31.83 -2.07 -30.45
CA GLY A 38 -31.60 -1.07 -31.50
C GLY A 38 -30.27 -1.20 -32.23
N TRP A 39 -29.54 -2.32 -32.07
CA TRP A 39 -28.36 -2.70 -32.84
C TRP A 39 -28.67 -3.91 -33.73
N GLU A 40 -28.17 -3.90 -34.97
CA GLU A 40 -28.15 -5.05 -35.87
C GLU A 40 -26.74 -5.66 -35.85
N ILE A 41 -26.62 -6.98 -35.77
CA ILE A 41 -25.32 -7.67 -35.82
C ILE A 41 -25.23 -8.38 -37.16
N ILE A 42 -24.22 -8.05 -37.96
CA ILE A 42 -23.88 -8.82 -39.15
C ILE A 42 -22.71 -9.73 -38.81
N SER A 43 -22.93 -11.04 -38.98
CA SER A 43 -21.89 -12.07 -38.95
C SER A 43 -22.09 -13.06 -40.10
N PRO A 44 -21.02 -13.49 -40.79
CA PRO A 44 -21.05 -14.55 -41.77
C PRO A 44 -21.21 -15.94 -41.12
N ASP A 45 -20.91 -16.06 -39.81
CA ASP A 45 -21.01 -17.30 -39.06
C ASP A 45 -21.89 -17.10 -37.80
N PRO A 46 -23.08 -17.72 -37.73
CA PRO A 46 -23.96 -17.67 -36.56
C PRO A 46 -23.33 -18.26 -35.29
N VAL A 47 -22.28 -19.08 -35.41
CA VAL A 47 -21.73 -19.88 -34.30
C VAL A 47 -20.58 -19.17 -33.58
N GLU A 48 -19.83 -18.29 -34.26
CA GLU A 48 -18.58 -17.71 -33.74
C GLU A 48 -18.65 -16.23 -33.33
N THR A 49 -19.86 -15.64 -33.28
CA THR A 49 -20.00 -14.24 -32.85
C THR A 49 -20.35 -14.14 -31.38
N TRP A 50 -19.38 -13.74 -30.54
CA TRP A 50 -19.67 -13.36 -29.17
C TRP A 50 -19.53 -11.85 -29.02
N ALA A 51 -20.62 -11.14 -29.32
CA ALA A 51 -20.84 -9.83 -28.72
C ALA A 51 -21.29 -10.07 -27.28
N LEU A 52 -20.47 -9.69 -26.31
CA LEU A 52 -20.69 -9.95 -24.89
C LEU A 52 -20.86 -8.65 -24.14
N VAL A 53 -21.73 -8.65 -23.13
CA VAL A 53 -21.75 -7.58 -22.13
C VAL A 53 -20.72 -7.91 -21.08
N GLU A 54 -19.82 -6.98 -20.82
CA GLU A 54 -18.76 -7.14 -19.85
C GLU A 54 -18.93 -6.12 -18.72
N THR A 55 -18.86 -6.57 -17.47
CA THR A 55 -19.18 -5.73 -16.30
C THR A 55 -17.96 -5.17 -15.58
N ARG A 56 -16.77 -5.73 -15.81
CA ARG A 56 -15.53 -5.35 -15.10
C ARG A 56 -14.67 -4.35 -15.84
N THR A 57 -15.08 -3.98 -17.05
CA THR A 57 -14.24 -3.26 -18.00
C THR A 57 -14.89 -1.98 -18.51
N ALA A 58 -16.08 -1.60 -18.06
CA ALA A 58 -16.83 -0.46 -18.58
C ALA A 58 -16.10 0.89 -18.45
N SER A 59 -16.31 1.79 -19.42
CA SER A 59 -15.77 3.16 -19.40
C SER A 59 -16.58 4.04 -18.46
N SER A 60 -17.90 3.85 -18.48
CA SER A 60 -18.85 4.45 -17.55
C SER A 60 -19.80 3.38 -17.01
N GLY A 61 -20.39 3.61 -15.84
CA GLY A 61 -21.39 2.69 -15.29
C GLY A 61 -20.85 1.31 -14.91
N ALA A 62 -21.65 0.27 -15.16
CA ALA A 62 -21.42 -1.11 -14.75
C ALA A 62 -21.27 -2.08 -15.92
N LYS A 63 -21.52 -1.68 -17.18
CA LYS A 63 -21.48 -2.56 -18.35
C LYS A 63 -20.89 -1.86 -19.57
N CYS A 64 -20.13 -2.61 -20.38
CA CYS A 64 -19.79 -2.20 -21.74
C CYS A 64 -19.96 -3.35 -22.71
N LEU A 65 -19.92 -3.05 -24.00
CA LEU A 65 -19.97 -4.04 -25.06
C LEU A 65 -18.57 -4.52 -25.44
N ARG A 66 -18.27 -5.81 -25.30
CA ARG A 66 -17.08 -6.43 -25.89
C ARG A 66 -17.44 -7.13 -27.19
N LEU A 67 -16.81 -6.76 -28.28
CA LEU A 67 -16.83 -7.48 -29.54
C LEU A 67 -15.62 -8.39 -29.64
N VAL A 68 -15.87 -9.68 -29.86
CA VAL A 68 -14.86 -10.68 -30.19
C VAL A 68 -15.03 -11.04 -31.66
N PRO A 69 -14.36 -10.33 -32.59
CA PRO A 69 -14.53 -10.59 -34.00
C PRO A 69 -13.75 -11.84 -34.44
N GLY A 70 -14.46 -12.82 -34.99
CA GLY A 70 -13.97 -13.75 -36.02
C GLY A 70 -13.85 -13.05 -37.40
N ASN A 71 -14.15 -13.74 -38.51
CA ASN A 71 -13.77 -13.26 -39.85
C ASN A 71 -14.50 -11.98 -40.35
N LEU A 72 -15.74 -11.67 -39.94
CA LEU A 72 -16.45 -10.43 -40.35
C LEU A 72 -17.54 -10.05 -39.30
N HIS A 73 -17.22 -9.25 -38.29
CA HIS A 73 -18.23 -8.86 -37.28
C HIS A 73 -18.38 -7.36 -37.18
N ILE A 74 -19.58 -6.90 -37.55
CA ILE A 74 -19.95 -5.50 -37.59
C ILE A 74 -21.25 -5.32 -36.80
N LEU A 75 -21.22 -4.45 -35.79
CA LEU A 75 -22.43 -3.89 -35.20
C LEU A 75 -22.92 -2.73 -36.05
N ILE A 76 -24.21 -2.72 -36.32
CA ILE A 76 -24.83 -1.78 -37.22
C ILE A 76 -25.89 -1.01 -36.46
N LYS A 77 -25.78 0.31 -36.52
CA LYS A 77 -26.85 1.24 -36.17
C LYS A 77 -27.42 1.86 -37.44
N ARG A 78 -28.64 1.48 -37.81
CA ARG A 78 -29.35 2.15 -38.91
C ARG A 78 -29.73 3.57 -38.49
N THR A 79 -29.36 4.53 -39.33
CA THR A 79 -29.63 5.95 -39.09
C THR A 79 -30.65 6.49 -40.09
N LEU A 80 -30.58 6.03 -41.34
CA LEU A 80 -31.45 6.42 -42.44
C LEU A 80 -31.63 7.95 -42.59
N MET A 81 -30.55 8.73 -42.44
CA MET A 81 -30.59 10.19 -42.46
C MET A 81 -30.49 10.72 -43.90
N PRO A 82 -31.49 11.46 -44.43
CA PRO A 82 -31.41 12.07 -45.75
C PRO A 82 -30.27 13.09 -45.81
N VAL A 83 -29.47 13.10 -46.89
CA VAL A 83 -28.33 14.03 -46.99
C VAL A 83 -28.74 15.50 -47.04
N HIS A 84 -29.98 15.78 -47.47
CA HIS A 84 -30.54 17.13 -47.53
C HIS A 84 -31.17 17.57 -46.19
N ALA A 85 -31.15 16.71 -45.16
CA ALA A 85 -31.65 17.09 -43.85
C ALA A 85 -30.79 18.19 -43.23
N ALA A 86 -31.44 19.16 -42.56
CA ALA A 86 -30.74 20.27 -41.91
C ALA A 86 -29.71 19.80 -40.86
N SER A 87 -29.96 18.66 -40.19
CA SER A 87 -29.02 18.04 -39.25
C SER A 87 -27.75 17.55 -39.92
N VAL A 88 -27.85 17.00 -41.14
CA VAL A 88 -26.68 16.55 -41.92
C VAL A 88 -25.91 17.74 -42.51
N ALA A 89 -26.63 18.79 -42.96
CA ALA A 89 -26.01 20.01 -43.47
C ALA A 89 -25.26 20.80 -42.38
N LYS A 90 -25.84 20.92 -41.18
CA LYS A 90 -25.16 21.51 -40.00
C LYS A 90 -24.01 20.64 -39.49
N GLY A 91 -24.13 19.32 -39.68
CA GLY A 91 -23.18 18.33 -39.26
C GLY A 91 -23.52 17.74 -37.90
N PHE A 92 -22.99 16.54 -37.67
CA PHE A 92 -23.16 15.79 -36.43
C PHE A 92 -21.88 15.04 -36.08
N TYR A 93 -21.81 14.58 -34.85
CA TYR A 93 -20.73 13.77 -34.32
C TYR A 93 -21.24 12.35 -34.11
N PHE A 94 -20.44 11.38 -34.54
CA PHE A 94 -20.51 10.03 -34.02
C PHE A 94 -19.39 9.87 -32.99
N SER A 95 -19.74 9.61 -31.73
CA SER A 95 -18.77 9.49 -30.64
C SER A 95 -18.92 8.14 -29.95
N PHE A 96 -17.82 7.59 -29.43
CA PHE A 96 -17.82 6.40 -28.60
C PHE A 96 -16.50 6.28 -27.85
N ASP A 97 -16.53 5.55 -26.75
CA ASP A 97 -15.31 5.08 -26.12
C ASP A 97 -14.95 3.70 -26.64
N PHE A 98 -13.66 3.42 -26.77
CA PHE A 98 -13.18 2.08 -27.06
C PHE A 98 -11.96 1.70 -26.23
N LYS A 99 -11.80 0.40 -25.96
CA LYS A 99 -10.62 -0.16 -25.29
C LYS A 99 -10.16 -1.42 -26.02
N ILE A 100 -8.85 -1.58 -26.13
CA ILE A 100 -8.23 -2.79 -26.67
C ILE A 100 -7.25 -3.30 -25.61
N ASP A 101 -7.48 -4.51 -25.11
CA ASP A 101 -6.54 -5.12 -24.16
C ASP A 101 -5.27 -5.57 -24.92
N LYS A 102 -4.10 -5.48 -24.30
CA LYS A 102 -2.82 -5.84 -24.92
C LYS A 102 -2.79 -7.31 -25.35
N ALA A 103 -3.44 -8.18 -24.57
CA ALA A 103 -3.60 -9.60 -24.88
C ALA A 103 -4.44 -9.86 -26.14
N SER A 104 -5.25 -8.89 -26.56
CA SER A 104 -6.10 -8.98 -27.74
C SER A 104 -5.39 -8.54 -29.02
N ILE A 105 -4.16 -8.02 -28.95
CA ILE A 105 -3.38 -7.71 -30.15
C ILE A 105 -2.92 -9.04 -30.76
N THR A 106 -3.36 -9.32 -31.99
CA THR A 106 -3.11 -10.64 -32.60
C THR A 106 -1.63 -10.86 -32.84
N ALA A 107 -1.15 -12.10 -32.72
CA ALA A 107 0.13 -12.49 -33.31
C ALA A 107 -0.08 -12.58 -34.84
N GLY A 108 0.74 -11.92 -35.64
CA GLY A 108 0.51 -11.84 -37.08
C GLY A 108 1.76 -11.42 -37.85
N PRO A 109 1.75 -11.51 -39.20
CA PRO A 109 2.92 -11.28 -40.04
C PRO A 109 3.57 -9.92 -39.81
N SER A 110 4.84 -9.79 -40.19
CA SER A 110 5.66 -8.57 -39.99
C SER A 110 5.17 -7.33 -40.77
N GLY A 111 4.14 -7.46 -41.61
CA GLY A 111 3.55 -6.37 -42.39
C GLY A 111 2.33 -5.71 -41.72
N PRO A 112 1.91 -4.53 -42.19
CA PRO A 112 0.79 -3.78 -41.59
C PRO A 112 -0.54 -4.51 -41.77
N LEU A 113 -1.23 -4.72 -40.64
CA LEU A 113 -2.61 -5.22 -40.62
C LEU A 113 -3.54 -4.07 -40.26
N TRP A 114 -4.63 -3.92 -40.99
CA TRP A 114 -5.67 -2.92 -40.78
C TRP A 114 -7.00 -3.59 -40.48
N GLY A 115 -7.80 -2.97 -39.63
CA GLY A 115 -9.17 -3.34 -39.33
C GLY A 115 -10.02 -2.08 -39.20
N THR A 116 -11.26 -2.14 -39.66
CA THR A 116 -12.23 -1.06 -39.44
C THR A 116 -12.55 -0.93 -37.95
N LEU A 117 -12.67 0.29 -37.45
CA LEU A 117 -13.20 0.57 -36.12
C LEU A 117 -14.60 1.20 -36.23
N LEU A 118 -14.74 2.14 -37.16
CA LEU A 118 -15.97 2.87 -37.47
C LEU A 118 -16.11 3.04 -38.97
N SER A 119 -17.31 2.89 -39.52
CA SER A 119 -17.65 3.30 -40.89
C SER A 119 -19.01 3.99 -40.96
N CYS A 120 -19.06 5.16 -41.59
CA CYS A 120 -20.30 5.90 -41.87
C CYS A 120 -20.76 5.61 -43.30
N VAL A 121 -21.76 4.73 -43.44
CA VAL A 121 -22.16 4.19 -44.75
C VAL A 121 -23.21 5.05 -45.41
N MET A 122 -22.91 5.54 -46.61
CA MET A 122 -23.82 6.33 -47.44
C MET A 122 -24.39 5.49 -48.59
N SER A 123 -25.59 5.82 -49.06
CA SER A 123 -26.25 5.09 -50.14
C SER A 123 -25.56 5.28 -51.49
N GLY A 124 -25.54 4.23 -52.32
CA GLY A 124 -24.91 4.25 -53.64
C GLY A 124 -23.38 4.24 -53.62
N SER A 125 -22.76 3.84 -52.49
CA SER A 125 -21.31 3.88 -52.22
C SER A 125 -20.50 2.70 -52.79
N TRP A 126 -21.02 1.94 -53.75
CA TRP A 126 -20.31 0.82 -54.38
C TRP A 126 -20.56 0.78 -55.90
N PRO A 127 -19.53 0.62 -56.76
CA PRO A 127 -18.09 0.54 -56.49
C PRO A 127 -17.39 1.91 -56.45
N LEU A 128 -18.12 3.03 -56.33
CA LEU A 128 -17.54 4.36 -56.36
C LEU A 128 -17.90 5.15 -55.09
N TYR A 129 -16.88 5.36 -54.24
CA TYR A 129 -16.80 6.29 -53.09
C TYR A 129 -17.46 5.78 -51.79
N GLY A 130 -17.00 6.04 -50.57
CA GLY A 130 -16.13 7.11 -50.08
C GLY A 130 -16.31 7.32 -48.57
N ASN A 131 -16.83 6.34 -47.84
CA ASN A 131 -17.35 6.47 -46.47
C ASN A 131 -16.27 7.04 -45.53
N PRO A 132 -16.62 8.00 -44.65
CA PRO A 132 -15.81 8.31 -43.49
C PRO A 132 -15.58 7.03 -42.70
N THR A 133 -14.35 6.53 -42.72
CA THR A 133 -13.99 5.24 -42.14
C THR A 133 -12.74 5.41 -41.29
N VAL A 134 -12.84 5.03 -40.01
CA VAL A 134 -11.72 5.00 -39.08
C VAL A 134 -11.19 3.58 -39.02
N LEU A 135 -9.88 3.46 -39.18
CA LEU A 135 -9.11 2.23 -39.18
C LEU A 135 -8.19 2.19 -37.96
N ILE A 136 -8.00 0.98 -37.45
CA ILE A 136 -6.87 0.64 -36.61
C ILE A 136 -5.85 -0.10 -37.47
N GLU A 137 -4.62 0.37 -37.46
CA GLU A 137 -3.48 -0.27 -38.10
C GLU A 137 -2.52 -0.82 -37.04
N LYS A 138 -2.17 -2.08 -37.17
CA LYS A 138 -1.14 -2.75 -36.38
C LYS A 138 0.18 -2.74 -37.14
N GLN A 139 1.23 -2.23 -36.49
CA GLN A 139 2.61 -2.34 -36.94
C GLN A 139 3.46 -2.95 -35.82
N GLY A 140 3.97 -4.17 -36.03
CA GLY A 140 4.61 -4.93 -34.95
C GLY A 140 3.64 -5.19 -33.79
N SER A 141 3.97 -4.70 -32.59
CA SER A 141 3.09 -4.78 -31.41
C SER A 141 2.29 -3.50 -31.14
N ASP A 142 2.48 -2.45 -31.94
CA ASP A 142 1.84 -1.17 -31.76
C ASP A 142 0.60 -1.02 -32.64
N LEU A 143 -0.37 -0.27 -32.14
CA LEU A 143 -1.61 0.05 -32.82
C LEU A 143 -1.67 1.56 -33.11
N PHE A 144 -2.20 1.91 -34.27
CA PHE A 144 -2.30 3.29 -34.75
C PHE A 144 -3.69 3.57 -35.32
N LEU A 145 -4.19 4.78 -35.10
CA LEU A 145 -5.44 5.25 -35.69
C LEU A 145 -5.19 5.99 -37.00
N LYS A 146 -6.06 5.73 -37.98
CA LYS A 146 -6.13 6.49 -39.24
C LYS A 146 -7.58 6.66 -39.67
N MET A 147 -7.94 7.84 -40.17
CA MET A 147 -9.20 8.01 -40.91
C MET A 147 -8.91 8.05 -42.41
N LEU A 148 -9.60 7.22 -43.19
CA LEU A 148 -9.48 7.23 -44.65
C LEU A 148 -10.10 8.50 -45.23
N MET A 149 -9.29 9.23 -45.98
CA MET A 149 -9.64 10.42 -46.75
C MET A 149 -9.50 10.11 -48.23
N ARG A 150 -10.60 10.01 -48.98
CA ARG A 150 -10.48 9.59 -50.39
C ARG A 150 -10.23 10.79 -51.31
N GLN A 151 -9.16 10.73 -52.11
CA GLN A 151 -8.93 11.64 -53.24
C GLN A 151 -9.81 11.26 -54.46
N LYS A 152 -9.68 12.04 -55.55
CA LYS A 152 -10.43 11.91 -56.81
C LYS A 152 -10.25 10.49 -57.38
N HIS A 153 -11.25 10.03 -58.14
CA HIS A 153 -11.29 8.69 -58.73
C HIS A 153 -9.94 8.28 -59.38
N GLY A 154 -9.28 7.24 -58.86
CA GLY A 154 -8.04 6.67 -59.43
C GLY A 154 -6.77 6.79 -58.56
N ASP A 155 -6.77 7.66 -57.55
CA ASP A 155 -5.59 7.88 -56.67
C ASP A 155 -5.62 7.02 -55.39
N MET A 156 -4.45 6.82 -54.77
CA MET A 156 -4.34 6.21 -53.43
C MET A 156 -5.16 7.00 -52.39
N PRO A 157 -5.84 6.32 -51.45
CA PRO A 157 -6.55 7.01 -50.38
C PRO A 157 -5.56 7.80 -49.50
N LEU A 158 -5.81 9.09 -49.31
CA LEU A 158 -5.16 9.88 -48.26
C LEU A 158 -5.64 9.38 -46.89
N THR A 159 -4.90 9.68 -45.84
CA THR A 159 -5.34 9.45 -44.46
C THR A 159 -5.20 10.72 -43.62
N ILE A 160 -6.00 10.83 -42.57
CA ILE A 160 -5.78 11.75 -41.47
C ILE A 160 -5.37 10.94 -40.23
N PRO A 161 -4.15 11.15 -39.69
CA PRO A 161 -3.04 11.89 -40.29
C PRO A 161 -2.45 11.13 -41.51
N PRO A 162 -1.66 11.79 -42.39
CA PRO A 162 -1.02 11.14 -43.55
C PRO A 162 -0.02 10.05 -43.15
N ASP A 163 0.58 10.17 -41.96
CA ASP A 163 1.46 9.17 -41.35
C ASP A 163 0.85 8.58 -40.07
N PRO A 164 1.18 7.34 -39.68
CA PRO A 164 0.75 6.74 -38.41
C PRO A 164 1.44 7.43 -37.22
N VAL A 165 0.93 8.59 -36.80
CA VAL A 165 1.44 9.32 -35.62
C VAL A 165 0.53 9.20 -34.38
N VAL A 166 -0.70 8.69 -34.54
CA VAL A 166 -1.65 8.55 -33.43
C VAL A 166 -1.64 7.11 -32.93
N ARG A 167 -0.85 6.86 -31.89
CA ARG A 167 -0.76 5.56 -31.24
C ARG A 167 -1.99 5.29 -30.36
N VAL A 168 -2.50 4.07 -30.43
CA VAL A 168 -3.53 3.55 -29.53
C VAL A 168 -2.83 2.76 -28.43
N ALA A 169 -3.01 3.19 -27.20
CA ALA A 169 -2.39 2.55 -26.04
C ALA A 169 -3.31 1.42 -25.56
N PRO A 170 -2.81 0.18 -25.44
CA PRO A 170 -3.65 -0.91 -24.96
C PRO A 170 -3.96 -0.77 -23.47
N ASP A 171 -4.93 -1.56 -23.01
CA ASP A 171 -5.37 -1.70 -21.61
C ASP A 171 -5.99 -0.43 -21.00
N ARG A 172 -6.33 0.58 -21.81
CA ARG A 172 -7.09 1.77 -21.39
C ARG A 172 -8.19 2.14 -22.39
N TRP A 173 -9.18 2.85 -21.88
CA TRP A 173 -10.24 3.43 -22.69
C TRP A 173 -9.76 4.71 -23.38
N HIS A 174 -10.30 4.93 -24.56
CA HIS A 174 -10.05 6.09 -25.39
C HIS A 174 -11.36 6.66 -25.89
N ALA A 175 -11.45 7.98 -25.97
CA ALA A 175 -12.62 8.66 -26.54
C ALA A 175 -12.34 8.97 -28.02
N LEU A 176 -13.23 8.51 -28.91
CA LEU A 176 -13.16 8.81 -30.34
C LEU A 176 -14.41 9.58 -30.77
N SER A 177 -14.24 10.62 -31.58
CA SER A 177 -15.37 11.29 -32.24
C SER A 177 -15.06 11.57 -33.69
N VAL A 178 -16.03 11.31 -34.57
CA VAL A 178 -15.96 11.68 -35.99
C VAL A 178 -17.06 12.69 -36.28
N PHE A 179 -16.64 13.87 -36.74
CA PHE A 179 -17.57 14.87 -37.27
C PHE A 179 -17.88 14.54 -38.73
N VAL A 180 -19.15 14.67 -39.13
CA VAL A 180 -19.59 14.52 -40.52
C VAL A 180 -20.61 15.61 -40.84
N SER A 181 -20.38 16.33 -41.93
CA SER A 181 -21.31 17.30 -42.51
C SER A 181 -21.34 17.14 -44.04
N ILE A 182 -22.53 17.21 -44.64
CA ILE A 182 -22.67 17.23 -46.10
C ILE A 182 -23.49 18.45 -46.50
N ARG A 183 -22.86 19.37 -47.23
CA ARG A 183 -23.51 20.58 -47.77
C ARG A 183 -22.98 20.90 -49.16
N ASP A 184 -23.85 21.32 -50.07
CA ASP A 184 -23.48 21.74 -51.43
C ASP A 184 -22.62 20.70 -52.19
N SER A 185 -22.99 19.42 -52.06
CA SER A 185 -22.23 18.28 -52.61
C SER A 185 -20.80 18.14 -52.06
N VAL A 186 -20.50 18.74 -50.90
CA VAL A 186 -19.21 18.64 -50.22
C VAL A 186 -19.42 17.92 -48.88
N LEU A 187 -18.71 16.81 -48.69
CA LEU A 187 -18.46 16.17 -47.42
C LEU A 187 -17.37 16.94 -46.66
N ILE A 188 -17.62 17.23 -45.41
CA ILE A 188 -16.66 17.74 -44.44
C ILE A 188 -16.61 16.72 -43.31
N ASP A 189 -15.43 16.24 -42.97
CA ASP A 189 -15.23 15.32 -41.86
C ASP A 189 -14.04 15.72 -40.98
N SER A 190 -14.02 15.24 -39.75
CA SER A 190 -12.89 15.47 -38.85
C SER A 190 -12.78 14.34 -37.85
N LEU A 191 -11.55 13.92 -37.56
CA LEU A 191 -11.27 12.89 -36.56
C LEU A 191 -10.83 13.56 -35.26
N PHE A 192 -11.45 13.16 -34.15
CA PHE A 192 -11.05 13.53 -32.80
C PHE A 192 -10.71 12.28 -31.98
N TYR A 193 -9.66 12.36 -31.18
CA TYR A 193 -9.18 11.27 -30.32
C TYR A 193 -8.61 11.83 -29.02
N ASP A 194 -9.01 11.27 -27.88
CA ASP A 194 -8.64 11.71 -26.51
C ASP A 194 -8.65 13.26 -26.40
N ASP A 195 -9.78 13.82 -26.83
CA ASP A 195 -10.13 15.23 -26.89
C ASP A 195 -9.49 16.14 -27.94
N ARG A 196 -8.56 15.62 -28.74
CA ARG A 196 -7.84 16.42 -29.73
C ARG A 196 -8.38 16.21 -31.13
N CYS A 197 -8.40 17.27 -31.93
CA CYS A 197 -8.59 17.14 -33.38
C CYS A 197 -7.31 16.57 -33.99
N ILE A 198 -7.40 15.35 -34.53
CA ILE A 198 -6.29 14.70 -35.24
C ILE A 198 -6.15 15.26 -36.65
N GLY A 199 -7.27 15.64 -37.26
CA GLY A 199 -7.29 16.39 -38.50
C GLY A 199 -8.69 16.45 -39.10
N ALA A 200 -8.81 17.25 -40.15
CA ALA A 200 -10.06 17.52 -40.83
C ALA A 200 -9.89 17.39 -42.35
N GLY A 201 -10.98 17.02 -43.00
CA GLY A 201 -11.06 16.70 -44.41
C GLY A 201 -12.22 17.37 -45.10
N THR A 202 -12.05 17.61 -46.39
CA THR A 202 -13.17 17.99 -47.27
C THR A 202 -13.10 17.24 -48.58
N ARG A 203 -14.27 16.90 -49.13
CA ARG A 203 -14.38 16.13 -50.36
C ARG A 203 -15.65 16.48 -51.12
N ARG A 204 -15.54 16.79 -52.40
CA ARG A 204 -16.69 17.01 -53.28
C ARG A 204 -17.17 15.69 -53.87
N PHE A 205 -18.48 15.42 -53.77
CA PHE A 205 -19.13 14.29 -54.41
C PHE A 205 -19.28 14.54 -55.92
N ILE A 206 -18.98 13.52 -56.72
CA ILE A 206 -19.30 13.50 -58.16
C ILE A 206 -20.76 13.06 -58.35
N VAL A 207 -21.19 12.06 -57.59
CA VAL A 207 -22.58 11.62 -57.47
C VAL A 207 -22.96 11.77 -56.00
N MET A 208 -24.03 12.53 -55.74
CA MET A 208 -24.48 12.80 -54.38
C MET A 208 -25.21 11.55 -53.81
N PRO A 209 -24.83 11.07 -52.62
CA PRO A 209 -25.56 9.99 -51.97
C PRO A 209 -26.96 10.48 -51.59
N ALA A 210 -27.95 9.59 -51.53
CA ALA A 210 -29.31 9.98 -51.13
C ALA A 210 -29.45 10.07 -49.59
N MET A 211 -28.71 9.24 -48.85
CA MET A 211 -28.81 9.15 -47.40
C MET A 211 -27.52 8.61 -46.76
N ILE A 212 -27.34 8.93 -45.48
CA ILE A 212 -26.45 8.21 -44.56
C ILE A 212 -27.28 7.04 -43.99
N GLU A 213 -27.02 5.84 -44.49
CA GLU A 213 -27.85 4.66 -44.24
C GLU A 213 -27.66 4.11 -42.83
N LYS A 214 -26.39 3.97 -42.42
CA LYS A 214 -26.01 3.31 -41.17
C LYS A 214 -24.63 3.74 -40.70
N ILE A 215 -24.39 3.52 -39.41
CA ILE A 215 -23.06 3.51 -38.83
C ILE A 215 -22.70 2.08 -38.44
N GLU A 216 -21.44 1.72 -38.71
CA GLU A 216 -20.88 0.41 -38.47
C GLU A 216 -19.75 0.51 -37.45
N LEU A 217 -19.78 -0.31 -36.41
CA LEU A 217 -18.74 -0.48 -35.39
C LEU A 217 -18.19 -1.90 -35.43
N GLY A 218 -16.87 -2.04 -35.28
CA GLY A 218 -16.20 -3.34 -35.30
C GLY A 218 -15.38 -3.54 -36.57
N GLN A 219 -14.77 -4.74 -36.67
CA GLN A 219 -13.74 -5.02 -37.65
C GLN A 219 -14.24 -5.88 -38.80
N GLU A 220 -13.86 -5.49 -40.02
CA GLU A 220 -14.12 -6.21 -41.25
C GLU A 220 -12.81 -6.42 -42.01
N ARG A 221 -12.37 -7.67 -42.22
CA ARG A 221 -11.31 -8.00 -43.19
C ARG A 221 -11.26 -9.48 -43.56
N LYS A 222 -10.88 -9.76 -44.80
CA LYS A 222 -10.65 -11.14 -45.31
C LYS A 222 -9.29 -11.76 -44.95
N ASP A 223 -8.25 -10.95 -44.67
CA ASP A 223 -6.85 -11.39 -44.52
C ASP A 223 -6.33 -11.37 -43.07
N GLY A 224 -7.23 -11.48 -42.09
CA GLY A 224 -6.90 -11.46 -40.66
C GLY A 224 -7.04 -10.08 -40.00
N LEU A 225 -7.25 -10.08 -38.69
CA LEU A 225 -7.57 -8.89 -37.90
C LEU A 225 -6.37 -8.39 -37.09
N PRO A 226 -6.19 -7.06 -36.93
CA PRO A 226 -5.15 -6.50 -36.06
C PRO A 226 -5.38 -6.83 -34.58
N VAL A 227 -6.63 -7.01 -34.15
CA VAL A 227 -6.98 -7.34 -32.76
C VAL A 227 -8.13 -8.37 -32.70
N SER A 228 -8.08 -9.27 -31.72
CA SER A 228 -9.06 -10.35 -31.51
C SER A 228 -10.24 -9.97 -30.64
N SER A 229 -10.21 -8.80 -29.97
CA SER A 229 -11.36 -8.22 -29.29
C SER A 229 -11.23 -6.72 -29.10
N ILE A 230 -12.37 -6.01 -29.09
CA ILE A 230 -12.46 -4.57 -28.81
C ILE A 230 -13.68 -4.34 -27.90
N CYS A 231 -13.51 -3.53 -26.86
CA CYS A 231 -14.63 -3.04 -26.05
C CYS A 231 -15.10 -1.68 -26.54
N PHE A 232 -16.41 -1.43 -26.51
CA PHE A 232 -17.09 -0.19 -26.86
C PHE A 232 -18.00 0.25 -25.73
N ASP A 233 -18.10 1.56 -25.52
CA ASP A 233 -18.99 2.16 -24.52
C ASP A 233 -19.38 3.60 -24.94
N ASN A 234 -20.38 4.18 -24.28
CA ASN A 234 -20.83 5.57 -24.46
C ASN A 234 -21.03 5.98 -25.93
N VAL A 235 -21.66 5.14 -26.73
CA VAL A 235 -21.88 5.40 -28.16
C VAL A 235 -22.95 6.46 -28.35
N SER A 236 -22.67 7.50 -29.12
CA SER A 236 -23.60 8.60 -29.36
C SER A 236 -23.61 9.12 -30.80
N ILE A 237 -24.76 9.64 -31.21
CA ILE A 237 -24.95 10.45 -32.41
C ILE A 237 -25.56 11.77 -31.97
N SER A 238 -24.87 12.90 -32.16
CA SER A 238 -25.32 14.18 -31.62
C SER A 238 -24.85 15.38 -32.44
N ALA A 239 -25.58 16.50 -32.35
CA ALA A 239 -25.17 17.75 -33.00
C ALA A 239 -23.96 18.40 -32.33
N LYS A 240 -23.76 18.17 -31.02
CA LYS A 240 -22.61 18.63 -30.24
C LYS A 240 -21.68 17.44 -29.96
N ARG A 241 -20.37 17.64 -30.00
CA ARG A 241 -19.40 16.59 -29.64
C ARG A 241 -19.62 16.20 -28.18
N THR A 242 -19.84 14.93 -27.92
CA THR A 242 -19.83 14.39 -26.56
C THR A 242 -18.38 14.15 -26.20
N VAL A 243 -17.82 15.01 -25.34
CA VAL A 243 -16.50 14.82 -24.76
C VAL A 243 -16.69 13.92 -23.55
N ASN A 244 -16.29 12.66 -23.65
CA ASN A 244 -16.23 11.83 -22.46
C ASN A 244 -14.92 12.12 -21.75
N THR A 245 -15.01 12.77 -20.60
CA THR A 245 -13.88 13.08 -19.73
C THR A 245 -13.43 11.81 -19.01
N GLN A 246 -12.82 10.86 -19.72
CA GLN A 246 -11.70 10.20 -19.05
C GLN A 246 -10.64 11.28 -18.90
N PRO A 247 -10.18 11.58 -17.68
CA PRO A 247 -9.25 12.68 -17.51
C PRO A 247 -8.06 12.36 -18.42
N ALA A 248 -7.74 13.28 -19.34
CA ALA A 248 -6.52 13.30 -20.14
C ALA A 248 -5.23 13.39 -19.29
N ASN A 249 -5.36 13.05 -18.00
CA ASN A 249 -4.55 13.26 -16.82
C ASN A 249 -4.60 11.97 -15.99
N LEU A 250 -4.42 10.84 -16.66
CA LEU A 250 -4.40 9.54 -16.00
C LEU A 250 -2.98 9.30 -15.51
N MET A 251 -2.83 9.02 -14.22
CA MET A 251 -1.58 8.57 -13.64
C MET A 251 -1.81 7.18 -13.06
N THR A 252 -0.97 6.22 -13.46
CA THR A 252 -1.05 4.85 -12.98
C THR A 252 0.29 4.40 -12.45
N LEU A 253 0.24 3.69 -11.32
CA LEU A 253 1.37 2.91 -10.85
C LEU A 253 1.26 1.53 -11.45
N ARG A 254 2.34 1.05 -12.08
CA ARG A 254 2.49 -0.35 -12.40
C ARG A 254 3.36 -1.02 -11.34
N PRO A 255 2.78 -1.62 -10.29
CA PRO A 255 3.39 -2.79 -9.69
C PRO A 255 3.10 -4.00 -10.57
N ASP A 256 3.95 -5.02 -10.46
CA ASP A 256 3.66 -6.35 -10.98
C ASP A 256 2.32 -6.92 -10.43
N ARG A 257 1.72 -6.36 -9.35
CA ARG A 257 0.44 -6.84 -8.74
C ARG A 257 -0.36 -5.76 -7.96
N GLY A 258 -1.57 -5.41 -8.40
CA GLY A 258 -2.71 -4.95 -7.56
C GLY A 258 -2.90 -3.43 -7.24
N ASN A 259 -4.09 -3.08 -6.72
CA ASN A 259 -4.61 -1.72 -6.45
C ASN A 259 -3.88 -0.90 -5.35
N ASN A 260 -2.90 -1.46 -4.64
CA ASN A 260 -2.08 -0.75 -3.66
C ASN A 260 -0.65 -1.32 -3.73
N PRO A 261 0.22 -0.72 -4.56
CA PRO A 261 1.56 -1.21 -4.82
C PRO A 261 2.40 -1.31 -3.54
N VAL A 262 3.09 -2.42 -3.34
CA VAL A 262 4.02 -2.61 -2.22
C VAL A 262 5.42 -2.88 -2.76
N PHE A 263 6.39 -2.07 -2.34
CA PHE A 263 7.78 -2.11 -2.79
C PHE A 263 8.75 -2.43 -1.66
N SER A 264 9.88 -3.03 -2.03
CA SER A 264 11.05 -3.29 -1.19
C SER A 264 12.24 -2.49 -1.74
N VAL A 265 13.27 -2.33 -0.91
CA VAL A 265 14.54 -1.73 -1.39
C VAL A 265 15.10 -2.57 -2.53
N GLY A 266 15.34 -1.95 -3.68
CA GLY A 266 15.82 -2.58 -4.91
C GLY A 266 14.75 -2.69 -6.00
N ASP A 267 13.47 -2.64 -5.64
CA ASP A 267 12.35 -2.70 -6.59
C ASP A 267 12.26 -1.40 -7.41
N THR A 268 11.71 -1.50 -8.63
CA THR A 268 11.48 -0.35 -9.51
C THR A 268 10.00 0.00 -9.54
N LEU A 269 9.69 1.24 -9.16
CA LEU A 269 8.39 1.89 -9.28
C LEU A 269 8.26 2.47 -10.69
N TYR A 270 7.28 1.98 -11.46
CA TYR A 270 6.93 2.55 -12.75
C TYR A 270 5.71 3.46 -12.59
N LEU A 271 5.88 4.72 -12.97
CA LEU A 271 4.85 5.73 -13.04
C LEU A 271 4.54 6.02 -14.50
N ASP A 272 3.43 5.49 -14.99
CA ASP A 272 2.92 5.78 -16.33
C ASP A 272 1.88 6.88 -16.21
N PHE A 273 2.03 7.94 -16.99
CA PHE A 273 1.11 9.06 -16.99
C PHE A 273 0.82 9.56 -18.38
N ILE A 274 -0.38 10.10 -18.52
CA ILE A 274 -0.86 10.71 -19.74
C ILE A 274 -1.44 12.04 -19.31
N VAL A 275 -0.89 13.10 -19.89
CA VAL A 275 -1.34 14.48 -19.68
C VAL A 275 -1.83 15.07 -21.00
N ASN A 276 -2.52 16.20 -20.92
CA ASN A 276 -2.75 17.05 -22.08
C ASN A 276 -1.43 17.42 -22.78
N PRO A 277 -1.45 17.66 -24.11
CA PRO A 277 -0.22 17.98 -24.81
C PRO A 277 0.31 19.30 -24.30
N MET A 278 1.63 19.37 -24.18
CA MET A 278 2.31 20.49 -23.57
C MET A 278 2.91 21.40 -24.63
N THR A 279 2.83 22.70 -24.41
CA THR A 279 3.62 23.69 -25.15
C THR A 279 5.06 23.72 -24.61
N ARG A 280 5.97 24.37 -25.34
CA ARG A 280 7.42 24.37 -25.07
C ARG A 280 7.80 24.85 -23.65
N ASN A 281 6.94 25.61 -23.00
CA ASN A 281 7.21 26.20 -21.69
C ASN A 281 6.38 25.56 -20.55
N ASP A 282 5.44 24.66 -20.88
CA ASP A 282 4.67 23.94 -19.88
C ASP A 282 5.55 22.89 -19.17
N TYR A 283 5.17 22.54 -17.95
CA TYR A 283 5.86 21.51 -17.17
C TYR A 283 4.92 20.77 -16.22
N ILE A 284 5.36 19.59 -15.77
CA ILE A 284 4.66 18.79 -14.76
C ILE A 284 5.50 18.73 -13.50
N ASP A 285 5.00 19.28 -12.41
CA ASP A 285 5.58 19.08 -11.09
C ASP A 285 5.14 17.73 -10.53
N LEU A 286 6.11 16.97 -10.04
CA LEU A 286 5.91 15.69 -9.36
C LEU A 286 6.43 15.78 -7.94
N ASN A 287 5.57 15.44 -6.98
CA ASN A 287 5.86 15.48 -5.56
C ASN A 287 5.58 14.11 -4.93
N PHE A 288 6.65 13.47 -4.45
CA PHE A 288 6.64 12.20 -3.73
C PHE A 288 6.82 12.48 -2.24
N ARG A 289 5.85 12.11 -1.41
CA ARG A 289 5.91 12.35 0.04
C ARG A 289 5.53 11.14 0.87
N LEU A 290 6.18 10.97 2.02
CA LEU A 290 5.73 10.06 3.07
C LEU A 290 4.48 10.64 3.74
N THR A 291 3.39 9.88 3.89
CA THR A 291 2.10 10.39 4.39
C THR A 291 2.20 11.00 5.79
N SER A 292 3.12 10.53 6.63
CA SER A 292 3.37 11.03 7.99
C SER A 292 4.28 12.27 8.04
N PHE A 293 4.71 12.79 6.90
CA PHE A 293 5.54 14.00 6.84
C PHE A 293 4.65 15.24 6.97
N GLU A 294 4.89 16.06 8.00
CA GLU A 294 4.09 17.25 8.34
C GLU A 294 4.42 18.51 7.51
N GLY A 295 5.16 18.36 6.40
CA GLY A 295 5.36 19.45 5.45
C GLY A 295 4.04 19.89 4.80
N SER A 296 3.87 21.19 4.56
CA SER A 296 2.65 21.76 3.98
C SER A 296 2.25 21.03 2.67
N LYS A 297 1.03 20.49 2.63
CA LYS A 297 0.47 19.80 1.46
C LYS A 297 0.30 20.69 0.23
N LEU A 298 0.31 22.01 0.42
CA LEU A 298 -0.01 23.04 -0.58
C LEU A 298 1.17 23.99 -0.87
N ASP A 299 2.28 23.84 -0.16
CA ASP A 299 3.46 24.60 -0.49
C ASP A 299 4.04 23.99 -1.78
N ARG A 300 3.89 24.71 -2.89
CA ARG A 300 4.37 24.29 -4.23
C ARG A 300 5.89 23.97 -4.22
N TYR A 301 6.58 24.25 -3.11
CA TYR A 301 8.02 24.50 -3.03
C TYR A 301 8.70 24.19 -1.68
N GLY A 302 8.12 23.33 -0.81
CA GLY A 302 8.67 23.03 0.53
C GLY A 302 10.12 22.49 0.56
N VAL A 303 10.74 22.43 1.76
CA VAL A 303 12.14 22.00 1.95
C VAL A 303 12.33 20.54 1.52
N LEU A 304 13.30 20.29 0.63
CA LEU A 304 13.68 18.95 0.18
C LEU A 304 14.19 18.10 1.36
N ASP A 305 13.48 17.03 1.70
CA ASP A 305 13.98 15.97 2.56
C ASP A 305 14.12 14.69 1.75
N LYS A 306 15.34 14.40 1.29
CA LYS A 306 15.64 13.22 0.48
C LYS A 306 15.10 11.89 1.04
N LYS A 307 14.80 11.78 2.34
CA LYS A 307 14.25 10.57 2.97
C LYS A 307 12.73 10.51 3.01
N ARG A 308 12.05 11.67 2.91
CA ARG A 308 10.61 11.84 3.21
C ARG A 308 9.82 12.64 2.18
N ASN A 309 10.49 13.44 1.34
CA ASN A 309 9.89 14.31 0.33
C ASN A 309 10.85 14.57 -0.86
N LEU A 310 10.39 14.32 -2.08
CA LEU A 310 11.14 14.56 -3.31
C LEU A 310 10.26 15.29 -4.33
N VAL A 311 10.76 16.41 -4.87
CA VAL A 311 10.05 17.25 -5.83
C VAL A 311 10.93 17.50 -7.06
N PHE A 312 10.37 17.26 -8.25
CA PHE A 312 11.03 17.55 -9.53
C PHE A 312 10.01 17.92 -10.60
N SER A 313 10.48 18.56 -11.66
CA SER A 313 9.62 19.07 -12.73
C SER A 313 10.00 18.46 -14.08
N LEU A 314 9.02 18.03 -14.85
CA LEU A 314 9.20 17.46 -16.19
C LEU A 314 8.96 18.53 -17.25
N TYR A 315 9.91 18.70 -18.17
CA TYR A 315 9.83 19.63 -19.30
C TYR A 315 9.96 18.88 -20.65
N ASP A 316 9.66 19.58 -21.74
CA ASP A 316 10.02 19.19 -23.12
C ASP A 316 11.56 19.13 -23.32
N SER A 317 12.34 19.72 -22.41
CA SER A 317 13.80 19.68 -22.49
C SER A 317 14.38 18.34 -22.02
N ALA A 318 15.52 17.92 -22.58
CA ALA A 318 16.27 16.72 -22.15
C ALA A 318 16.90 16.82 -20.74
N ARG A 319 16.42 17.76 -19.91
CA ARG A 319 16.94 18.12 -18.58
C ARG A 319 15.76 18.17 -17.61
N VAL A 320 15.90 17.50 -16.47
CA VAL A 320 14.90 17.48 -15.39
C VAL A 320 15.41 18.35 -14.24
N PRO A 321 14.93 19.60 -14.09
CA PRO A 321 15.28 20.41 -12.93
C PRO A 321 14.69 19.83 -11.65
N TYR A 322 15.43 20.03 -10.55
CA TYR A 322 15.06 19.62 -9.21
C TYR A 322 15.37 20.75 -8.23
N LYS A 323 14.77 20.71 -7.05
CA LYS A 323 14.98 21.72 -6.01
C LYS A 323 15.97 21.19 -4.96
N ASP A 324 16.99 21.96 -4.59
CA ASP A 324 17.98 21.55 -3.59
C ASP A 324 17.49 21.78 -2.14
N GLN A 325 18.35 21.46 -1.16
CA GLN A 325 18.05 21.57 0.26
C GLN A 325 17.83 23.01 0.74
N GLU A 326 18.24 24.02 -0.02
CA GLU A 326 18.09 25.44 0.32
C GLU A 326 16.82 26.05 -0.29
N GLY A 327 16.04 25.27 -1.03
CA GLY A 327 14.81 25.75 -1.66
C GLY A 327 15.07 26.72 -2.81
N LEU A 328 16.28 26.69 -3.40
CA LEU A 328 16.59 27.36 -4.64
C LEU A 328 16.30 26.41 -5.81
N ASN A 329 15.74 26.95 -6.90
CA ASN A 329 15.69 26.24 -8.18
C ASN A 329 17.11 26.24 -8.76
N SER A 330 17.97 25.34 -8.26
CA SER A 330 19.23 25.07 -8.93
C SER A 330 18.90 24.37 -10.25
N TRP A 331 19.14 25.06 -11.38
CA TRP A 331 18.99 24.54 -12.74
C TRP A 331 20.08 23.50 -13.04
N GLY A 332 20.13 22.44 -12.25
CA GLY A 332 20.99 21.28 -12.43
C GLY A 332 20.41 20.41 -13.54
N ALA A 333 20.93 20.58 -14.74
CA ALA A 333 20.59 19.77 -15.90
C ALA A 333 21.04 18.31 -15.71
N VAL A 334 20.15 17.40 -15.32
CA VAL A 334 20.45 15.97 -15.39
C VAL A 334 20.29 15.52 -16.85
N SER A 335 21.41 15.34 -17.57
CA SER A 335 21.40 14.69 -18.90
C SER A 335 21.10 13.20 -18.75
N LYS A 336 20.65 12.54 -19.83
CA LYS A 336 20.51 11.07 -19.87
C LYS A 336 21.79 10.35 -19.43
N ASP A 337 22.96 10.94 -19.67
CA ASP A 337 24.27 10.41 -19.29
C ASP A 337 24.62 10.65 -17.81
N ALA A 338 24.12 11.74 -17.20
CA ALA A 338 24.32 12.02 -15.77
C ALA A 338 23.52 11.06 -14.86
N ILE A 339 22.39 10.54 -15.35
CA ILE A 339 21.62 9.46 -14.70
C ILE A 339 22.47 8.19 -14.56
N ALA A 340 23.29 7.87 -15.56
CA ALA A 340 24.22 6.74 -15.50
C ALA A 340 25.39 6.98 -14.52
N LEU A 341 25.77 8.24 -14.27
CA LEU A 341 26.92 8.65 -13.44
C LEU A 341 26.58 8.90 -11.95
N ARG A 342 25.32 8.73 -11.51
CA ARG A 342 24.88 8.72 -10.08
C ARG A 342 25.33 9.91 -9.23
N SER A 343 25.48 11.10 -9.81
CA SER A 343 26.00 12.27 -9.10
C SER A 343 24.84 13.23 -8.72
N TYR A 344 24.58 13.42 -7.42
CA TYR A 344 23.57 14.36 -6.82
C TYR A 344 22.08 13.96 -6.92
N PRO A 345 21.19 14.50 -6.04
CA PRO A 345 20.48 13.79 -4.95
C PRO A 345 19.50 12.67 -5.38
N PHE A 346 19.34 12.46 -6.69
CA PHE A 346 18.69 11.29 -7.29
C PHE A 346 19.37 9.95 -6.95
N THR A 347 20.47 9.95 -6.19
CA THR A 347 20.97 8.74 -5.52
C THR A 347 19.87 8.05 -4.71
N THR A 348 18.89 8.80 -4.22
CA THR A 348 17.77 8.31 -3.41
C THR A 348 16.72 7.55 -4.24
N LEU A 349 16.33 8.06 -5.41
CA LEU A 349 15.31 7.43 -6.26
C LEU A 349 15.85 6.59 -7.41
N LEU A 350 17.18 6.62 -7.67
CA LEU A 350 17.85 6.01 -8.82
C LEU A 350 16.88 5.95 -10.02
N MET A 351 16.61 7.11 -10.62
CA MET A 351 15.69 7.19 -11.76
C MET A 351 16.28 6.35 -12.89
N ASP A 352 15.83 5.10 -13.03
CA ASP A 352 16.40 4.10 -13.93
C ASP A 352 16.11 4.49 -15.38
N ALA A 353 14.94 5.08 -15.64
CA ALA A 353 14.55 5.55 -16.96
C ALA A 353 13.50 6.67 -16.87
N TYR A 354 13.54 7.57 -17.85
CA TYR A 354 12.52 8.58 -18.07
C TYR A 354 12.24 8.69 -19.57
N TYR A 355 10.96 8.64 -19.91
CA TYR A 355 10.43 8.91 -21.24
C TYR A 355 9.25 9.85 -21.10
N PHE A 356 9.21 10.90 -21.90
CA PHE A 356 8.04 11.77 -22.00
C PHE A 356 7.98 12.35 -23.40
N ASN A 357 6.81 12.27 -24.01
CA ASN A 357 6.54 12.85 -25.31
C ASN A 357 5.49 13.96 -25.15
N PRO A 358 5.89 15.24 -25.15
CA PRO A 358 4.98 16.36 -24.92
C PRO A 358 3.94 16.55 -26.02
N ARG A 359 4.16 15.99 -27.23
CA ARG A 359 3.20 16.10 -28.34
C ARG A 359 1.98 15.22 -28.13
N ASN A 360 2.16 14.00 -27.63
CA ASN A 360 1.05 13.10 -27.32
C ASN A 360 0.69 13.10 -25.82
N GLY A 361 1.54 13.67 -24.97
CA GLY A 361 1.35 13.79 -23.52
C GLY A 361 1.63 12.52 -22.74
N GLU A 362 2.17 11.48 -23.39
CA GLU A 362 2.49 10.21 -22.75
C GLU A 362 3.89 10.25 -22.11
N GLY A 363 3.99 9.77 -20.88
CA GLY A 363 5.28 9.60 -20.21
C GLY A 363 5.32 8.41 -19.27
N THR A 364 6.55 7.95 -19.04
CA THR A 364 6.91 6.89 -18.10
C THR A 364 8.11 7.35 -17.30
N ILE A 365 8.03 7.24 -15.98
CA ILE A 365 9.17 7.39 -15.07
C ILE A 365 9.38 6.05 -14.36
N ALA A 366 10.61 5.54 -14.41
CA ALA A 366 11.03 4.38 -13.65
C ALA A 366 11.96 4.83 -12.51
N LEU A 367 11.59 4.50 -11.26
CA LEU A 367 12.28 4.92 -10.05
C LEU A 367 12.66 3.71 -9.22
N ARG A 368 13.95 3.46 -9.02
CA ARG A 368 14.40 2.36 -8.18
C ARG A 368 14.43 2.79 -6.71
N ILE A 369 13.62 2.11 -5.90
CA ILE A 369 13.54 2.34 -4.46
C ILE A 369 14.86 1.98 -3.80
N ASN A 370 15.58 2.97 -3.29
CA ASN A 370 16.88 2.75 -2.66
C ASN A 370 16.78 2.63 -1.13
N LYS A 371 17.93 2.52 -0.45
CA LYS A 371 18.03 2.39 1.01
C LYS A 371 17.72 3.65 1.83
N ASP A 372 17.70 4.81 1.22
CA ASP A 372 17.55 6.11 1.89
C ASP A 372 16.07 6.48 2.10
N PHE A 373 15.14 5.82 1.39
CA PHE A 373 13.70 5.94 1.59
C PHE A 373 13.27 5.45 2.97
N GLU A 374 12.44 6.24 3.67
CA GLU A 374 11.79 5.75 4.88
C GLU A 374 10.68 4.74 4.56
N PRO A 375 10.60 3.61 5.28
CA PRO A 375 9.50 2.67 5.18
C PRO A 375 8.19 3.33 5.58
N GLY A 376 7.10 3.00 4.87
CA GLY A 376 5.78 3.55 5.17
C GLY A 376 4.95 3.79 3.91
N ARG A 377 3.83 4.49 4.09
CA ARG A 377 2.94 4.87 3.00
C ARG A 377 3.44 6.16 2.37
N TRP A 378 3.59 6.14 1.05
CA TRP A 378 3.99 7.26 0.22
C TRP A 378 2.82 7.68 -0.67
N GLU A 379 2.75 8.97 -0.96
CA GLU A 379 1.81 9.59 -1.89
C GLU A 379 2.59 10.28 -3.01
N ILE A 380 2.06 10.19 -4.22
CA ILE A 380 2.53 10.90 -5.41
C ILE A 380 1.45 11.89 -5.79
N ASN A 381 1.80 13.15 -5.81
CA ASN A 381 0.94 14.22 -6.30
C ASN A 381 1.61 14.85 -7.50
N ALA A 382 0.81 15.20 -8.49
CA ALA A 382 1.34 15.77 -9.71
C ALA A 382 0.49 16.95 -10.18
N CYS A 383 1.14 17.96 -10.74
CA CYS A 383 0.47 19.16 -11.18
C CYS A 383 1.08 19.65 -12.50
N MET A 384 0.23 19.87 -13.50
CA MET A 384 0.66 20.46 -14.76
C MET A 384 0.53 21.99 -14.67
N VAL A 385 1.58 22.70 -15.07
CA VAL A 385 1.65 24.16 -15.02
C VAL A 385 1.80 24.71 -16.44
N HIS A 386 0.85 25.56 -16.84
CA HIS A 386 0.90 26.27 -18.11
C HIS A 386 1.52 27.65 -17.96
N THR A 387 2.65 27.88 -18.62
CA THR A 387 3.33 29.19 -18.57
C THR A 387 2.70 30.16 -19.56
N GLY A 388 2.03 31.21 -19.06
CA GLY A 388 1.45 32.28 -19.89
C GLY A 388 -0.01 32.57 -19.61
N GLN A 389 -0.71 31.71 -18.86
CA GLN A 389 -2.02 32.00 -18.27
C GLN A 389 -1.87 32.05 -16.75
N SER A 390 -2.50 33.03 -16.12
CA SER A 390 -2.39 33.24 -14.67
C SER A 390 -2.83 31.99 -13.90
N ASN A 391 -1.92 31.36 -13.16
CA ASN A 391 -2.18 30.43 -12.04
C ASN A 391 -3.04 29.18 -12.28
N ASP A 392 -3.42 28.82 -13.50
CA ASP A 392 -4.14 27.57 -13.77
C ASP A 392 -3.18 26.38 -13.77
N ALA A 393 -2.86 25.92 -12.55
CA ALA A 393 -2.14 24.69 -12.30
C ALA A 393 -3.16 23.55 -12.22
N GLN A 394 -3.12 22.61 -13.17
CA GLN A 394 -4.04 21.48 -13.22
C GLN A 394 -3.52 20.35 -12.32
N VAL A 395 -4.28 19.98 -11.30
CA VAL A 395 -3.92 18.88 -10.38
C VAL A 395 -4.29 17.54 -11.01
N LEU A 396 -3.33 16.62 -11.07
CA LEU A 396 -3.50 15.25 -11.53
C LEU A 396 -3.93 14.34 -10.36
N PRO A 397 -4.56 13.18 -10.63
CA PRO A 397 -4.96 12.23 -9.59
C PRO A 397 -3.78 11.81 -8.70
N SER A 398 -4.00 11.80 -7.38
CA SER A 398 -3.01 11.36 -6.40
C SER A 398 -2.93 9.83 -6.37
N LEU A 399 -1.72 9.30 -6.27
CA LEU A 399 -1.46 7.86 -6.13
C LEU A 399 -0.79 7.57 -4.80
N SER A 400 -0.98 6.35 -4.27
CA SER A 400 -0.30 5.92 -3.05
C SER A 400 0.33 4.55 -3.20
N PHE A 401 1.48 4.35 -2.55
CA PHE A 401 2.19 3.07 -2.49
C PHE A 401 2.82 2.86 -1.12
N TYR A 402 3.27 1.65 -0.82
CA TYR A 402 3.89 1.32 0.47
C TYR A 402 5.29 0.75 0.31
N ILE A 403 6.26 1.27 1.08
CA ILE A 403 7.64 0.74 1.13
C ILE A 403 7.81 -0.11 2.39
N LYS A 404 8.20 -1.37 2.21
CA LYS A 404 8.46 -2.33 3.30
C LYS A 404 9.67 -1.92 4.13
N PRO A 405 9.65 -2.17 5.45
CA PRO A 405 10.84 -2.06 6.29
C PRO A 405 11.95 -3.00 5.80
N ARG A 406 13.20 -2.55 5.85
CA ARG A 406 14.36 -3.33 5.36
C ARG A 406 14.60 -4.63 6.14
N TYR A 407 14.27 -4.64 7.43
CA TYR A 407 14.41 -5.81 8.30
C TYR A 407 13.23 -5.89 9.29
N PRO A 408 12.03 -6.29 8.85
CA PRO A 408 10.87 -6.34 9.74
C PRO A 408 11.10 -7.35 10.87
N LYS A 409 11.75 -8.49 10.55
CA LYS A 409 12.12 -9.52 11.53
C LYS A 409 13.24 -9.09 12.48
N LEU A 410 14.22 -8.32 12.02
CA LEU A 410 15.33 -7.85 12.90
C LEU A 410 14.83 -6.81 13.91
N ARG A 411 13.91 -5.92 13.54
CA ARG A 411 13.28 -5.01 14.50
C ARG A 411 12.48 -5.77 15.57
N LEU A 412 11.75 -6.81 15.17
CA LEU A 412 11.07 -7.70 16.11
C LEU A 412 12.09 -8.40 17.03
N LEU A 413 13.18 -8.92 16.48
CA LEU A 413 14.26 -9.55 17.27
C LEU A 413 14.94 -8.58 18.23
N ILE A 414 15.22 -7.34 17.82
CA ILE A 414 15.78 -6.29 18.69
C ILE A 414 14.78 -5.92 19.79
N GLY A 415 13.49 -5.79 19.46
CA GLY A 415 12.43 -5.54 20.44
C GLY A 415 12.30 -6.67 21.46
N LEU A 416 12.35 -7.93 21.00
CA LEU A 416 12.36 -9.12 21.86
C LEU A 416 13.61 -9.17 22.73
N ALA A 417 14.79 -8.88 22.18
CA ALA A 417 16.05 -8.82 22.92
C ALA A 417 16.03 -7.71 23.99
N ALA A 418 15.55 -6.52 23.64
CA ALA A 418 15.41 -5.40 24.59
C ALA A 418 14.38 -5.73 25.68
N GLY A 419 13.29 -6.40 25.34
CA GLY A 419 12.29 -6.91 26.29
C GLY A 419 12.90 -7.95 27.23
N LEU A 420 13.64 -8.92 26.72
CA LEU A 420 14.36 -9.92 27.52
C LEU A 420 15.40 -9.28 28.43
N ILE A 421 16.20 -8.32 27.92
CA ILE A 421 17.18 -7.58 28.73
C ILE A 421 16.47 -6.82 29.85
N SER A 422 15.35 -6.15 29.54
CA SER A 422 14.56 -5.45 30.56
C SER A 422 14.04 -6.40 31.63
N LEU A 423 13.59 -7.59 31.23
CA LEU A 423 13.08 -8.63 32.14
C LEU A 423 14.20 -9.22 33.00
N VAL A 424 15.39 -9.41 32.44
CA VAL A 424 16.60 -9.80 33.17
C VAL A 424 17.01 -8.71 34.17
N ILE A 425 17.01 -7.44 33.78
CA ILE A 425 17.32 -6.31 34.67
C ILE A 425 16.32 -6.23 35.82
N VAL A 426 15.02 -6.32 35.53
CA VAL A 426 13.97 -6.35 36.57
C VAL A 426 14.17 -7.54 37.51
N SER A 427 14.46 -8.72 36.97
CA SER A 427 14.74 -9.92 37.77
C SER A 427 16.01 -9.76 38.62
N MET A 428 17.08 -9.16 38.09
CA MET A 428 18.31 -8.84 38.83
C MET A 428 18.06 -7.81 39.94
N VAL A 429 17.26 -6.78 39.69
CA VAL A 429 16.88 -5.79 40.71
C VAL A 429 16.02 -6.43 41.79
N TYR A 430 15.10 -7.31 41.41
CA TYR A 430 14.24 -8.04 42.34
C TYR A 430 15.04 -9.00 43.22
N THR A 431 15.88 -9.84 42.62
CA THR A 431 16.76 -10.79 43.34
C THR A 431 17.79 -10.06 44.21
N ARG A 432 18.36 -8.94 43.75
CA ARG A 432 19.24 -8.12 44.58
C ARG A 432 18.51 -7.55 45.79
N ARG A 433 17.27 -7.08 45.63
CA ARG A 433 16.45 -6.60 46.76
C ARG A 433 16.06 -7.73 47.73
N SER A 434 15.77 -8.94 47.24
CA SER A 434 15.44 -10.09 48.10
C SER A 434 16.67 -10.58 48.86
N VAL A 435 17.83 -10.70 48.19
CA VAL A 435 19.09 -11.13 48.82
C VAL A 435 19.53 -10.14 49.89
N VAL A 436 19.49 -8.82 49.61
CA VAL A 436 19.87 -7.79 50.60
C VAL A 436 18.96 -7.84 51.83
N LYS A 437 17.64 -8.03 51.66
CA LYS A 437 16.70 -8.20 52.78
C LYS A 437 17.02 -9.45 53.60
N ASP A 438 17.28 -10.58 52.96
CA ASP A 438 17.58 -11.84 53.66
C ASP A 438 18.95 -11.81 54.38
N THR A 439 19.97 -11.16 53.81
CA THR A 439 21.27 -10.98 54.49
C THR A 439 21.19 -10.03 55.69
N ALA A 440 20.43 -8.93 55.58
CA ALA A 440 20.22 -8.00 56.70
C ALA A 440 19.46 -8.68 57.86
N LEU A 441 18.39 -9.42 57.55
CA LEU A 441 17.62 -10.19 58.55
C LEU A 441 18.45 -11.30 59.22
N LYS A 442 19.36 -11.96 58.50
CA LYS A 442 20.27 -12.96 59.09
C LYS A 442 21.34 -12.32 59.99
N GLY A 443 21.84 -11.14 59.64
CA GLY A 443 22.78 -10.38 60.47
C GLY A 443 22.18 -9.98 61.81
N ASP A 444 20.99 -9.36 61.79
CA ASP A 444 20.29 -8.95 63.02
C ASP A 444 19.91 -10.14 63.91
N LEU A 445 19.54 -11.29 63.31
CA LEU A 445 19.22 -12.50 64.05
C LEU A 445 20.44 -13.12 64.75
N SER A 446 21.60 -13.09 64.10
CA SER A 446 22.88 -13.54 64.66
C SER A 446 23.25 -12.72 65.90
N ASP A 447 23.16 -11.39 65.80
CA ASP A 447 23.57 -10.48 66.86
C ASP A 447 22.68 -10.59 68.11
N ILE A 448 21.37 -10.77 67.93
CA ILE A 448 20.44 -10.98 69.06
C ILE A 448 20.75 -12.30 69.78
N VAL A 449 21.06 -13.36 69.05
CA VAL A 449 21.36 -14.67 69.64
C VAL A 449 22.66 -14.63 70.43
N LEU A 450 23.70 -13.97 69.91
CA LEU A 450 24.96 -13.77 70.61
C LEU A 450 24.77 -12.99 71.92
N LYS A 451 23.95 -11.94 71.90
CA LYS A 451 23.61 -11.17 73.12
C LYS A 451 22.88 -12.04 74.16
N ILE A 452 21.97 -12.91 73.73
CA ILE A 452 21.30 -13.86 74.63
C ILE A 452 22.31 -14.83 75.23
N ASP A 453 23.19 -15.42 74.42
CA ASP A 453 24.21 -16.37 74.89
C ASP A 453 25.15 -15.75 75.91
N ASP A 454 25.65 -14.54 75.64
CA ASP A 454 26.53 -13.81 76.56
C ASP A 454 25.80 -13.45 77.87
N PHE A 455 24.56 -12.97 77.78
CA PHE A 455 23.77 -12.68 78.97
C PHE A 455 23.54 -13.92 79.84
N LEU A 456 23.22 -15.07 79.23
CA LEU A 456 23.05 -16.33 79.96
C LEU A 456 24.35 -16.82 80.58
N ALA A 457 25.47 -16.73 79.85
CA ALA A 457 26.78 -17.15 80.33
C ALA A 457 27.29 -16.29 81.50
N ASN A 458 26.93 -15.00 81.54
CA ASN A 458 27.33 -14.09 82.60
C ASN A 458 26.38 -14.11 83.82
N ASN A 459 25.15 -14.61 83.66
CA ASN A 459 24.12 -14.57 84.72
C ASN A 459 23.62 -15.95 85.15
N TYR A 460 24.22 -17.06 84.72
CA TYR A 460 23.70 -18.41 84.99
C TYR A 460 23.54 -18.73 86.48
N ALA A 461 24.42 -18.18 87.33
CA ALA A 461 24.41 -18.41 88.77
C ALA A 461 23.26 -17.69 89.50
N ASN A 462 22.59 -16.73 88.85
CA ASN A 462 21.41 -16.07 89.41
C ASN A 462 20.22 -17.03 89.43
N ASN A 463 19.75 -17.37 90.62
CA ASN A 463 18.66 -18.32 90.84
C ASN A 463 17.27 -17.76 90.49
N ASP A 464 17.13 -16.44 90.33
CA ASP A 464 15.89 -15.75 89.99
C ASP A 464 15.80 -15.37 88.50
N LEU A 465 16.80 -15.74 87.69
CA LEU A 465 16.85 -15.42 86.27
C LEU A 465 15.65 -16.02 85.52
N SER A 466 14.81 -15.14 84.98
CA SER A 466 13.55 -15.48 84.31
C SER A 466 13.60 -15.28 82.79
N HIS A 467 12.56 -15.75 82.09
CA HIS A 467 12.43 -15.49 80.65
C HIS A 467 12.25 -14.00 80.36
N GLU A 468 11.60 -13.29 81.28
CA GLU A 468 11.34 -11.86 81.22
C GLU A 468 12.65 -11.06 81.28
N ASP A 469 13.63 -11.50 82.06
CA ASP A 469 14.94 -10.83 82.16
C ASP A 469 15.75 -10.97 80.87
N ILE A 470 15.72 -12.15 80.24
CA ILE A 470 16.36 -12.38 78.94
C ILE A 470 15.70 -11.50 77.86
N ALA A 471 14.37 -11.48 77.84
CA ALA A 471 13.60 -10.70 76.86
C ALA A 471 13.84 -9.19 77.02
N LYS A 472 13.89 -8.69 78.27
CA LYS A 472 14.26 -7.31 78.59
C LYS A 472 15.68 -6.97 78.14
N HIS A 473 16.65 -7.86 78.34
CA HIS A 473 18.04 -7.63 77.98
C HIS A 473 18.24 -7.39 76.47
N VAL A 474 17.45 -8.06 75.62
CA VAL A 474 17.48 -7.88 74.17
C VAL A 474 16.37 -6.98 73.62
N PHE A 475 15.61 -6.30 74.49
CA PHE A 475 14.53 -5.39 74.13
C PHE A 475 13.42 -6.04 73.27
N LEU A 476 13.11 -7.32 73.51
CA LEU A 476 12.07 -8.06 72.78
C LEU A 476 10.98 -8.59 73.73
N SER A 477 9.84 -8.99 73.18
CA SER A 477 8.84 -9.72 73.96
C SER A 477 9.29 -11.17 74.21
N LYS A 478 8.83 -11.79 75.30
CA LYS A 478 9.14 -13.18 75.65
C LYS A 478 8.79 -14.19 74.54
N PRO A 479 7.60 -14.14 73.91
CA PRO A 479 7.29 -15.04 72.79
C PRO A 479 8.22 -14.84 71.60
N HIS A 480 8.58 -13.59 71.29
CA HIS A 480 9.47 -13.28 70.17
C HIS A 480 10.90 -13.74 70.44
N THR A 481 11.43 -13.48 71.64
CA THR A 481 12.76 -13.94 72.08
C THR A 481 12.87 -15.47 71.99
N ASN A 482 11.88 -16.20 72.51
CA ASN A 482 11.84 -17.66 72.42
C ASN A 482 11.77 -18.15 70.97
N MET A 483 10.94 -17.53 70.13
CA MET A 483 10.79 -17.90 68.73
C MET A 483 12.10 -17.68 67.95
N LEU A 484 12.71 -16.50 68.06
CA LEU A 484 13.94 -16.15 67.35
C LEU A 484 15.10 -17.03 67.78
N TYR A 485 15.30 -17.19 69.10
CA TYR A 485 16.38 -17.99 69.63
C TYR A 485 16.22 -19.47 69.28
N LYS A 486 15.00 -20.04 69.39
CA LYS A 486 14.72 -21.43 68.98
C LYS A 486 14.86 -21.65 67.48
N ARG A 487 14.51 -20.65 66.66
CA ARG A 487 14.70 -20.71 65.20
C ARG A 487 16.19 -20.73 64.83
N SER A 488 17.04 -20.07 65.60
CA SER A 488 18.49 -20.02 65.38
C SER A 488 19.23 -21.22 65.98
N GLN A 489 18.99 -21.53 67.25
CA GLN A 489 19.75 -22.52 68.03
C GLN A 489 19.06 -23.87 68.21
N GLY A 490 17.81 -24.02 67.73
CA GLY A 490 17.01 -25.26 67.88
C GLY A 490 16.43 -25.50 69.28
N ILE A 491 16.96 -24.84 70.31
CA ILE A 491 16.54 -24.95 71.72
C ILE A 491 16.04 -23.61 72.26
N SER A 492 15.32 -23.61 73.40
CA SER A 492 14.91 -22.36 74.04
C SER A 492 16.05 -21.73 74.85
N PRO A 493 16.04 -20.41 75.09
CA PRO A 493 17.01 -19.73 75.96
C PRO A 493 17.10 -20.37 77.36
N MET A 494 15.98 -20.80 77.93
CA MET A 494 15.99 -21.46 79.24
C MET A 494 16.54 -22.89 79.21
N GLN A 495 16.45 -23.57 78.07
CA GLN A 495 17.12 -24.85 77.89
C GLN A 495 18.64 -24.61 77.83
N LYS A 496 19.10 -23.62 77.05
CA LYS A 496 20.51 -23.22 77.02
C LYS A 496 21.04 -22.86 78.41
N LEU A 497 20.30 -22.06 79.18
CA LEU A 497 20.65 -21.72 80.56
C LEU A 497 20.87 -22.98 81.41
N ARG A 498 19.96 -23.95 81.31
CA ARG A 498 20.08 -25.21 82.02
C ARG A 498 21.34 -25.97 81.61
N ASP A 499 21.64 -26.03 80.32
CA ASP A 499 22.82 -26.70 79.80
C ASP A 499 24.11 -26.05 80.33
N ILE A 500 24.18 -24.70 80.36
CA ILE A 500 25.28 -23.94 80.96
C ILE A 500 25.44 -24.29 82.45
N ARG A 501 24.34 -24.31 83.22
CA ARG A 501 24.37 -24.66 84.64
C ARG A 501 24.85 -26.09 84.88
N MET A 502 24.45 -27.04 84.04
CA MET A 502 24.90 -28.44 84.14
C MET A 502 26.38 -28.59 83.80
N GLN A 503 26.86 -27.89 82.77
CA GLN A 503 28.27 -27.86 82.42
C GLN A 503 29.11 -27.31 83.58
N LYS A 504 28.70 -26.17 84.15
CA LYS A 504 29.38 -25.56 85.31
C LYS A 504 29.32 -26.45 86.55
N ALA A 505 28.22 -27.17 86.75
CA ALA A 505 28.11 -28.14 87.84
C ALA A 505 29.10 -29.30 87.66
N CYS A 506 29.25 -29.82 86.44
CA CYS A 506 30.25 -30.84 86.13
C CYS A 506 31.68 -30.34 86.41
N GLU A 507 32.00 -29.11 85.98
CA GLU A 507 33.29 -28.48 86.24
C GLU A 507 33.56 -28.38 87.76
N LEU A 508 32.58 -27.91 88.55
CA LEU A 508 32.73 -27.78 90.01
C LEU A 508 32.81 -29.13 90.74
N LEU A 509 32.06 -30.13 90.29
CA LEU A 509 32.11 -31.50 90.84
C LEU A 509 33.47 -32.14 90.64
N LEU A 510 34.14 -31.83 89.52
CA LEU A 510 35.46 -32.34 89.18
C LEU A 510 36.60 -31.48 89.72
N SER A 511 36.42 -30.17 89.93
CA SER A 511 37.51 -29.28 90.36
C SER A 511 37.51 -28.97 91.86
N THR A 512 36.41 -29.24 92.59
CA THR A 512 36.25 -28.83 94.00
C THR A 512 35.71 -29.94 94.89
N GLU A 513 35.96 -29.82 96.20
CA GLU A 513 35.39 -30.69 97.25
C GLU A 513 34.11 -30.12 97.88
N LYS A 514 33.51 -29.07 97.28
CA LYS A 514 32.26 -28.47 97.77
C LYS A 514 31.15 -29.51 97.90
N SER A 515 30.23 -29.34 98.86
CA SER A 515 29.11 -30.28 98.96
C SER A 515 28.24 -30.22 97.68
N ILE A 516 27.54 -31.30 97.37
CA ILE A 516 26.64 -31.35 96.20
C ILE A 516 25.55 -30.28 96.31
N SER A 517 25.13 -29.96 97.54
CA SER A 517 24.19 -28.88 97.83
C SER A 517 24.77 -27.52 97.45
N ASP A 518 26.00 -27.22 97.91
CA ASP A 518 26.69 -25.95 97.61
C ASP A 518 26.92 -25.76 96.12
N ILE A 519 27.21 -26.84 95.39
CA ILE A 519 27.37 -26.78 93.93
C ILE A 519 26.04 -26.47 93.25
N GLY A 520 24.94 -27.10 93.70
CA GLY A 520 23.60 -26.80 93.18
C GLY A 520 23.25 -25.32 93.34
N PHE A 521 23.50 -24.76 94.52
CA PHE A 521 23.30 -23.32 94.78
C PHE A 521 24.25 -22.45 93.94
N ALA A 522 25.53 -22.82 93.85
CA ALA A 522 26.53 -22.05 93.10
C ALA A 522 26.26 -21.95 91.60
N VAL A 523 25.56 -22.94 91.02
CA VAL A 523 25.15 -22.92 89.61
C VAL A 523 23.73 -22.38 89.41
N GLY A 524 23.11 -21.78 90.43
CA GLY A 524 21.84 -21.06 90.30
C GLY A 524 20.58 -21.90 90.45
N PHE A 525 20.62 -23.03 91.17
CA PHE A 525 19.40 -23.73 91.60
C PHE A 525 18.95 -23.22 92.98
N GLN A 526 17.65 -23.00 93.15
CA GLN A 526 17.07 -22.59 94.44
C GLN A 526 16.92 -23.75 95.44
N ASP A 527 16.94 -25.00 94.97
CA ASP A 527 16.74 -26.19 95.80
C ASP A 527 17.59 -27.37 95.30
N GLN A 528 18.15 -28.10 96.26
CA GLN A 528 19.03 -29.24 96.02
C GLN A 528 18.33 -30.39 95.30
N ASN A 529 17.06 -30.69 95.62
CA ASN A 529 16.34 -31.78 94.96
C ASN A 529 16.09 -31.48 93.48
N ASN A 530 15.79 -30.22 93.14
CA ASN A 530 15.63 -29.79 91.76
C ASN A 530 16.95 -29.89 90.98
N PHE A 531 18.06 -29.51 91.60
CA PHE A 531 19.40 -29.71 91.04
C PHE A 531 19.70 -31.19 90.79
N LEU A 532 19.53 -32.07 91.78
CA LEU A 532 19.79 -33.51 91.65
C LEU A 532 18.98 -34.14 90.50
N ARG A 533 17.69 -33.83 90.41
CA ARG A 533 16.81 -34.32 89.33
C ARG A 533 17.26 -33.79 87.97
N SER A 534 17.57 -32.50 87.87
CA SER A 534 18.00 -31.88 86.63
C SER A 534 19.35 -32.41 86.14
N PHE A 535 20.30 -32.60 87.07
CA PHE A 535 21.63 -33.15 86.77
C PHE A 535 21.54 -34.59 86.29
N LYS A 536 20.83 -35.46 87.02
CA LYS A 536 20.64 -36.85 86.59
C LYS A 536 19.95 -36.93 85.23
N LYS A 537 18.97 -36.05 84.95
CA LYS A 537 18.29 -35.99 83.66
C LYS A 537 19.22 -35.53 82.52
N SER A 538 20.11 -34.58 82.78
CA SER A 538 20.99 -33.99 81.76
C SER A 538 22.26 -34.81 81.50
N ILE A 539 22.82 -35.42 82.54
CA ILE A 539 24.13 -36.09 82.50
C ILE A 539 23.99 -37.62 82.54
N GLY A 540 22.86 -38.15 82.99
CA GLY A 540 22.58 -39.59 83.13
C GLY A 540 23.01 -40.20 84.46
N PHE A 541 23.90 -39.54 85.20
CA PHE A 541 24.42 -39.99 86.50
C PHE A 541 24.01 -39.05 87.63
N SER A 542 24.00 -39.52 88.88
CA SER A 542 23.86 -38.62 90.03
C SER A 542 25.13 -37.77 90.18
N PRO A 543 25.07 -36.53 90.70
CA PRO A 543 26.28 -35.74 91.01
C PRO A 543 27.30 -36.49 91.88
N SER A 544 26.83 -37.29 92.84
CA SER A 544 27.67 -38.14 93.68
C SER A 544 28.46 -39.16 92.87
N ASP A 545 27.78 -39.83 91.94
CA ASP A 545 28.40 -40.86 91.08
C ASP A 545 29.34 -40.21 90.07
N TYR A 546 28.95 -39.07 89.49
CA TYR A 546 29.78 -38.28 88.58
C TYR A 546 31.06 -37.74 89.25
N ARG A 547 31.02 -37.45 90.56
CA ARG A 547 32.22 -37.09 91.32
C ARG A 547 33.13 -38.31 91.57
N LYS A 548 32.55 -39.49 91.83
CA LYS A 548 33.32 -40.72 92.04
C LYS A 548 34.12 -41.14 90.80
N THR A 549 33.65 -40.81 89.60
CA THR A 549 34.42 -41.04 88.35
C THR A 549 35.80 -40.36 88.32
N ARG A 550 36.01 -39.26 89.07
CA ARG A 550 37.35 -38.65 89.24
C ARG A 550 38.25 -39.42 90.22
N LYS A 551 37.68 -40.09 91.24
CA LYS A 551 38.47 -40.84 92.24
C LYS A 551 39.08 -42.13 91.69
N ASN A 552 38.60 -42.62 90.54
CA ASN A 552 39.06 -43.86 89.91
C ASN A 552 39.97 -43.64 88.68
N GLN A 553 40.43 -42.41 88.40
CA GLN A 553 41.48 -42.15 87.42
C GLN A 553 42.78 -41.78 88.16
N PRO A 554 43.90 -42.52 87.98
CA PRO A 554 45.19 -42.11 88.54
C PRO A 554 45.61 -40.77 87.92
N ARG A 555 46.26 -39.93 88.73
CA ARG A 555 46.77 -38.61 88.34
C ARG A 555 47.67 -38.64 87.12
#